data_AF-A0A1Q9UMU4-F1
#
_entry.id   AF-A0A1Q9UMU4-F1
#
_cell.length_a   1.000
_cell.length_b   1.000
_cell.length_c   1.000
_cell.angle_alpha   90.00
_cell.angle_beta   90.00
_cell.angle_gamma   90.00
#
_symmetry.space_group_name_H-M   'P 1'
#
loop_
_entity.id
_entity.type
_entity.pdbx_description
1 polymer ?
#
loop_
_entity_poly.entity_id
_entity_poly.type
_entity_poly.pdbx_seq_one_letter_code
_entity_poly.pdbx_strand_id
1 'polypeptide(L)'
;MADGVMLARPIPGLVNESQRVSHVFPIPATPAPPRRITALCGASFGPGQLERLDNPSGMPCERCVSRSPQGARDPGVPTARLEAIERTLHQMQVQINGIKTALAATLGEHHDHSVHDGTRRKDSDGLP
;
A
#
# COMPACT_ATOMS: atom_id res chain seq x y z
N MET A 1 32.99 -6.82 -15.44
CA MET A 1 31.57 -6.81 -14.99
C MET A 1 31.60 -6.51 -13.50
N ALA A 2 30.69 -5.70 -12.95
CA ALA A 2 30.70 -5.39 -11.52
C ALA A 2 30.26 -6.62 -10.71
N ASP A 3 30.98 -6.95 -9.62
CA ASP A 3 30.73 -8.17 -8.81
C ASP A 3 29.65 -7.97 -7.73
N GLY A 4 29.07 -6.77 -7.64
CA GLY A 4 28.05 -6.46 -6.67
C GLY A 4 27.67 -4.98 -6.65
N VAL A 5 26.80 -4.63 -5.70
CA VAL A 5 26.39 -3.26 -5.43
C VAL A 5 26.62 -2.88 -3.97
N MET A 6 26.86 -1.60 -3.72
CA MET A 6 27.01 -1.02 -2.40
C MET A 6 26.00 0.13 -2.22
N LEU A 7 25.39 0.20 -1.04
CA LEU A 7 24.61 1.37 -0.61
C LEU A 7 25.50 2.34 0.18
N ALA A 8 25.46 3.62 -0.18
CA ALA A 8 26.15 4.66 0.54
C ALA A 8 25.46 6.02 0.38
N ARG A 9 25.71 6.94 1.31
CA ARG A 9 25.23 8.32 1.25
C ARG A 9 26.37 9.32 1.46
N PRO A 10 26.25 10.57 1.00
CA PRO A 10 27.21 11.63 1.31
C PRO A 10 27.36 11.85 2.82
N ILE A 11 28.58 12.14 3.28
CA ILE A 11 28.81 12.58 4.67
C ILE A 11 28.08 13.91 4.95
N PRO A 12 27.70 14.20 6.21
CA PRO A 12 27.11 15.48 6.56
C PRO A 12 27.98 16.67 6.12
N GLY A 13 27.35 17.73 5.62
CA GLY A 13 28.04 18.95 5.19
C GLY A 13 28.72 18.89 3.82
N LEU A 14 28.75 17.72 3.15
CA LEU A 14 29.30 17.62 1.79
C LEU A 14 28.32 18.10 0.71
N VAL A 15 27.03 17.83 0.90
CA VAL A 15 25.94 18.23 0.01
C VAL A 15 24.84 18.87 0.85
N ASN A 16 23.88 19.54 0.19
CA ASN A 16 22.68 20.01 0.86
C ASN A 16 21.91 18.83 1.48
N GLU A 17 21.21 19.05 2.59
CA GLU A 17 20.49 17.96 3.27
C GLU A 17 19.44 17.30 2.37
N SER A 18 18.78 18.09 1.50
CA SER A 18 17.86 17.57 0.48
C SER A 18 18.50 16.65 -0.56
N GLN A 19 19.82 16.69 -0.69
CA GLN A 19 20.61 15.86 -1.60
C GLN A 19 21.31 14.72 -0.86
N ARG A 20 21.18 14.64 0.47
CA ARG A 20 21.80 13.61 1.31
C ARG A 20 20.95 12.33 1.34
N VAL A 21 20.63 11.85 0.15
CA VAL A 21 19.88 10.61 -0.09
C VAL A 21 20.83 9.41 -0.18
N SER A 22 20.31 8.20 -0.01
CA SER A 22 21.08 6.98 -0.24
C SER A 22 21.19 6.67 -1.73
N HIS A 23 22.39 6.30 -2.18
CA HIS A 23 22.71 5.96 -3.56
C HIS A 23 23.20 4.51 -3.67
N VAL A 24 22.97 3.91 -4.84
CA VAL A 24 23.47 2.59 -5.21
C VAL A 24 24.69 2.77 -6.09
N PHE A 25 25.80 2.13 -5.72
CA PHE A 25 27.06 2.15 -6.44
C PHE A 25 27.43 0.74 -6.91
N PRO A 26 27.80 0.54 -8.19
CA PRO A 26 28.40 -0.71 -8.62
C PRO A 26 29.79 -0.86 -8.01
N ILE A 27 30.09 -2.05 -7.45
CA ILE A 27 31.42 -2.37 -6.95
C ILE A 27 32.28 -2.80 -8.15
N PRO A 28 33.33 -2.05 -8.49
CA PRO A 28 34.22 -2.46 -9.58
C PRO A 28 34.95 -3.76 -9.18
N ALA A 29 35.06 -4.70 -10.12
CA ALA A 29 35.84 -5.94 -9.98
C ALA A 29 37.37 -5.72 -9.88
N THR A 30 37.81 -4.47 -9.66
CA THR A 30 39.21 -4.10 -9.70
C THR A 30 39.82 -4.22 -8.31
N PRO A 31 41.05 -4.77 -8.17
CA PRO A 31 41.68 -4.95 -6.87
C PRO A 31 42.05 -3.64 -6.16
N ALA A 32 42.14 -2.52 -6.90
CA ALA A 32 42.38 -1.20 -6.34
C ALA A 32 41.07 -0.40 -6.26
N PRO A 33 40.80 0.29 -5.13
CA PRO A 33 39.66 1.19 -5.02
C PRO A 33 39.83 2.37 -5.98
N PRO A 34 38.78 2.75 -6.71
CA PRO A 34 38.88 3.84 -7.68
C PRO A 34 39.03 5.19 -6.98
N ARG A 35 39.70 6.14 -7.64
CA ARG A 35 39.80 7.53 -7.16
C ARG A 35 38.44 8.20 -7.01
N ARG A 36 37.44 7.77 -7.77
CA ARG A 36 36.04 8.19 -7.63
C ARG A 36 35.14 7.01 -7.92
N ILE A 37 34.03 6.94 -7.20
CA ILE A 37 32.96 5.98 -7.45
C ILE A 37 31.72 6.74 -7.93
N THR A 38 31.02 6.17 -8.91
CA THR A 38 29.86 6.81 -9.53
C THR A 38 28.63 5.95 -9.29
N ALA A 39 27.59 6.56 -8.72
CA ALA A 39 26.29 5.95 -8.47
C ALA A 39 25.55 5.69 -9.78
N LEU A 40 24.54 4.81 -9.72
CA LEU A 40 23.68 4.52 -10.88
C LEU A 40 22.93 5.75 -11.41
N CYS A 41 22.69 6.76 -10.56
CA CYS A 41 22.09 8.03 -10.95
C CYS A 41 23.08 9.01 -11.63
N GLY A 42 24.38 8.71 -11.62
CA GLY A 42 25.46 9.54 -12.17
C GLY A 42 26.18 10.42 -11.14
N ALA A 43 25.72 10.48 -9.88
CA ALA A 43 26.43 11.19 -8.83
C ALA A 43 27.80 10.54 -8.55
N SER A 44 28.85 11.33 -8.38
CA SER A 44 30.22 10.81 -8.27
C SER A 44 30.93 11.40 -7.04
N PHE A 45 31.63 10.55 -6.31
CA PHE A 45 32.23 10.87 -5.02
C PHE A 45 33.64 10.28 -4.92
N GLY A 46 34.53 10.96 -4.20
CA GLY A 46 35.88 10.52 -3.89
C GLY A 46 35.98 9.75 -2.56
N PRO A 47 37.20 9.36 -2.15
CA PRO A 47 37.45 8.71 -0.86
C PRO A 47 37.05 9.63 0.30
N GLY A 48 36.46 9.05 1.35
CA GLY A 48 36.04 9.78 2.56
C GLY A 48 34.80 10.67 2.40
N GLN A 49 34.23 10.78 1.19
CA GLN A 49 33.03 11.58 0.93
C GLN A 49 31.71 10.82 1.14
N LEU A 50 31.81 9.52 1.39
CA LEU A 50 30.68 8.61 1.50
C LEU A 50 30.71 7.87 2.84
N GLU A 51 29.54 7.73 3.42
CA GLU A 51 29.23 6.82 4.52
C GLU A 51 28.52 5.59 3.92
N ARG A 52 29.09 4.40 4.14
CA ARG A 52 28.49 3.14 3.71
C ARG A 52 27.30 2.80 4.60
N LEU A 53 26.23 2.29 3.99
CA LEU A 53 25.02 1.87 4.68
C LEU A 53 24.87 0.34 4.57
N ASP A 54 24.63 -0.32 5.70
CA ASP A 54 24.39 -1.77 5.73
C ASP A 54 22.98 -2.14 5.27
N ASN A 55 22.02 -1.21 5.43
CA ASN A 55 20.62 -1.36 5.01
C ASN A 55 20.14 -0.06 4.33
N PRO A 56 19.10 -0.12 3.47
CA PRO A 56 18.45 1.08 2.95
C PRO A 56 17.90 1.90 4.12
N SER A 57 18.47 3.08 4.36
CA SER A 57 18.08 3.99 5.44
C SER A 57 18.02 5.42 4.96
N GLY A 58 17.02 6.15 5.43
CA GLY A 58 16.65 7.48 4.91
C GLY A 58 16.00 7.41 3.53
N MET A 59 15.85 8.58 2.89
CA MET A 59 15.27 8.67 1.55
C MET A 59 16.26 8.12 0.51
N PRO A 60 15.86 7.15 -0.33
CA PRO A 60 16.69 6.68 -1.43
C PRO A 60 16.62 7.61 -2.64
N CYS A 61 17.71 7.66 -3.40
CA CYS A 61 17.71 8.30 -4.71
C CYS A 61 16.82 7.49 -5.67
N GLU A 62 15.69 8.06 -6.10
CA GLU A 62 14.73 7.41 -6.99
C GLU A 62 15.38 6.84 -8.26
N ARG A 63 16.27 7.61 -8.90
CA ARG A 63 17.01 7.15 -10.09
C ARG A 63 17.89 5.94 -9.81
N CYS A 64 18.48 5.84 -8.61
CA CYS A 64 19.26 4.68 -8.22
C CYS A 64 18.35 3.46 -8.01
N VAL A 65 17.18 3.65 -7.38
CA VAL A 65 16.20 2.57 -7.18
C VAL A 65 15.71 2.03 -8.52
N SER A 66 15.28 2.90 -9.45
CA SER A 66 14.77 2.48 -10.75
C SER A 66 15.81 1.80 -11.64
N ARG A 67 17.10 2.11 -11.46
CA ARG A 67 18.21 1.55 -12.24
C ARG A 67 18.91 0.38 -11.56
N SER A 68 18.61 0.15 -10.28
CA SER A 68 19.18 -0.98 -9.56
C SER A 68 18.72 -2.26 -10.26
N PRO A 69 19.62 -3.23 -10.51
CA PRO A 69 19.17 -4.58 -10.83
C PRO A 69 18.18 -4.98 -9.74
N GLN A 70 16.98 -5.43 -10.13
CA GLN A 70 15.90 -5.78 -9.21
C GLN A 70 16.34 -7.00 -8.37
N GLY A 71 17.12 -6.75 -7.32
CA GLY A 71 17.88 -7.76 -6.57
C GLY A 71 17.83 -7.54 -5.06
N ALA A 72 16.85 -6.78 -4.59
CA ALA A 72 16.36 -6.80 -3.22
C ALA A 72 14.84 -6.59 -3.27
N ARG A 73 14.14 -7.47 -4.00
CA ARG A 73 12.79 -7.82 -3.54
C ARG A 73 12.98 -8.26 -2.09
N ASP A 74 12.31 -7.58 -1.17
CA ASP A 74 12.08 -8.14 0.16
C ASP A 74 11.63 -9.61 -0.01
N PRO A 75 12.36 -10.61 0.52
CA PRO A 75 11.90 -12.00 0.48
C PRO A 75 10.68 -12.25 1.36
N GLY A 76 10.04 -11.23 1.95
CA GLY A 76 8.89 -11.47 2.79
C GLY A 76 8.06 -10.25 3.11
N VAL A 77 7.31 -9.77 2.13
CA VAL A 77 5.88 -9.71 2.42
C VAL A 77 5.35 -11.12 2.15
N PRO A 78 4.97 -11.91 3.18
CA PRO A 78 4.31 -13.17 2.92
C PRO A 78 3.01 -12.80 2.19
N THR A 79 2.95 -13.04 0.88
CA THR A 79 1.74 -12.79 0.09
C THR A 79 0.56 -13.50 0.72
N ALA A 80 0.82 -14.66 1.34
CA ALA A 80 -0.11 -15.38 2.20
C ALA A 80 -0.83 -14.52 3.25
N ARG A 81 -0.16 -13.53 3.89
CA ARG A 81 -0.80 -12.62 4.86
C ARG A 81 -1.73 -11.63 4.18
N LEU A 82 -1.32 -11.07 3.04
CA LEU A 82 -2.19 -10.18 2.24
C LEU A 82 -3.38 -10.95 1.65
N GLU A 83 -3.13 -12.11 1.05
CA GLU A 83 -4.15 -13.01 0.52
C GLU A 83 -5.13 -13.48 1.61
N ALA A 84 -4.67 -13.64 2.86
CA ALA A 84 -5.53 -13.94 3.99
C ALA A 84 -6.41 -12.73 4.37
N ILE A 85 -5.86 -11.52 4.37
CA ILE A 85 -6.62 -10.28 4.60
C ILE A 85 -7.68 -10.11 3.52
N GLU A 86 -7.31 -10.26 2.25
CA GLU A 86 -8.22 -10.15 1.11
C GLU A 86 -9.37 -11.16 1.18
N ARG A 87 -9.07 -12.43 1.49
CA ARG A 87 -10.09 -13.45 1.71
C ARG A 87 -11.02 -13.11 2.87
N THR A 88 -10.46 -12.60 3.96
CA THR A 88 -11.25 -12.22 5.14
C THR A 88 -12.20 -11.07 4.80
N LEU A 89 -11.72 -10.04 4.09
CA LEU A 89 -12.56 -8.92 3.65
C LEU A 89 -13.65 -9.37 2.69
N HIS A 90 -13.34 -10.25 1.73
CA HIS A 90 -14.33 -10.83 0.82
C HIS A 90 -15.39 -11.64 1.57
N GLN A 91 -14.99 -12.45 2.56
CA GLN A 91 -15.90 -13.22 3.38
C GLN A 91 -16.85 -12.32 4.19
N MET A 92 -16.31 -11.26 4.82
CA MET A 92 -17.13 -10.28 5.53
C MET A 92 -18.16 -9.63 4.60
N GLN A 93 -17.77 -9.28 3.37
CA GLN A 93 -18.68 -8.69 2.39
C GLN A 93 -19.83 -9.64 2.01
N VAL A 94 -19.54 -10.93 1.85
CA VAL A 94 -20.56 -11.96 1.60
C VAL A 94 -21.53 -12.06 2.78
N GLN A 95 -21.02 -12.06 4.01
CA GLN A 95 -21.86 -12.09 5.22
C GLN A 95 -22.76 -10.86 5.32
N ILE A 96 -22.21 -9.67 5.08
CA ILE A 96 -22.97 -8.42 5.07
C ILE A 96 -24.11 -8.48 4.05
N ASN A 97 -23.84 -8.98 2.84
CA ASN A 97 -24.85 -9.13 1.80
C ASN A 97 -25.94 -10.14 2.20
N GLY A 98 -25.56 -11.26 2.81
CA GLY A 98 -26.51 -12.24 3.33
C GLY A 98 -27.43 -11.66 4.41
N ILE A 99 -26.87 -10.89 5.35
CA ILE A 99 -27.65 -10.21 6.40
C ILE A 99 -28.62 -9.21 5.79
N LYS A 100 -28.19 -8.40 4.81
CA LYS A 100 -29.07 -7.46 4.11
C LYS A 100 -30.26 -8.16 3.46
N THR A 101 -30.01 -9.29 2.79
CA THR A 101 -31.06 -10.07 2.14
C THR A 101 -32.04 -10.67 3.15
N ALA A 102 -31.53 -11.24 4.24
CA ALA A 102 -32.37 -11.80 5.30
C ALA A 102 -33.26 -10.73 5.94
N LEU A 103 -32.68 -9.56 6.27
CA LEU A 103 -33.42 -8.44 6.83
C LEU A 103 -34.52 -7.93 5.88
N ALA A 104 -34.23 -7.85 4.57
CA ALA A 104 -35.22 -7.44 3.57
C ALA A 104 -36.39 -8.43 3.47
N ALA A 105 -36.13 -9.73 3.59
CA ALA A 105 -37.20 -10.74 3.63
C ALA A 105 -38.09 -10.56 4.85
N THR A 106 -37.51 -10.43 6.06
CA THR A 106 -38.28 -10.34 7.30
C THR A 106 -39.07 -9.03 7.42
N LEU A 107 -38.53 -7.92 6.90
CA LEU A 107 -39.22 -6.62 6.90
C LEU A 107 -40.23 -6.47 5.75
N GLY A 108 -40.08 -7.24 4.66
CA GLY A 108 -41.02 -7.28 3.54
C GLY A 108 -42.33 -8.01 3.84
N GLU A 109 -42.35 -8.87 4.87
CA GLU A 109 -43.55 -9.65 5.27
C GLU A 109 -44.51 -8.87 6.19
N HIS A 110 -44.14 -7.70 6.70
CA HIS A 110 -44.94 -6.94 7.68
C HIS A 110 -45.93 -5.92 7.08
N HIS A 111 -46.13 -5.88 5.75
CA HIS A 111 -47.01 -4.92 5.07
C HIS A 111 -48.19 -5.56 4.32
N ASP A 112 -48.81 -6.61 4.86
CA ASP A 112 -50.07 -7.11 4.28
C ASP A 112 -51.07 -7.59 5.33
N HIS A 113 -51.37 -6.82 6.39
CA HIS A 113 -52.59 -7.08 7.18
C HIS A 113 -53.30 -5.75 7.52
N SER A 114 -54.55 -5.67 7.05
CA SER A 114 -55.63 -4.77 7.49
C SER A 114 -55.94 -3.54 6.63
N VAL A 115 -56.66 -3.78 5.53
CA VAL A 115 -57.76 -2.88 5.13
C VAL A 115 -59.04 -3.71 5.09
N HIS A 116 -59.65 -3.93 6.26
CA HIS A 116 -61.07 -4.21 6.32
C HIS A 116 -61.76 -3.48 7.48
N ASP A 117 -62.79 -2.75 7.06
CA ASP A 117 -64.04 -2.46 7.73
C ASP A 117 -64.15 -1.19 8.59
N GLY A 118 -65.28 -0.50 8.36
CA GLY A 118 -65.85 0.39 9.36
C GLY A 118 -66.11 1.83 8.96
N THR A 119 -66.92 2.13 7.92
CA THR A 119 -67.88 3.25 8.03
C THR A 119 -68.96 3.25 6.94
N ARG A 120 -70.21 2.92 7.31
CA ARG A 120 -71.34 3.86 7.17
C ARG A 120 -72.55 3.38 7.97
N ARG A 121 -72.74 3.97 9.16
CA ARG A 121 -74.05 4.00 9.83
C ARG A 121 -75.00 4.83 8.98
N LYS A 122 -76.18 4.29 8.69
CA LYS A 122 -77.26 4.97 7.99
C LYS A 122 -78.47 4.94 8.92
N ASP A 123 -78.51 5.90 9.82
CA ASP A 123 -79.62 6.17 10.72
C ASP A 123 -79.98 7.65 10.57
N SER A 124 -81.04 7.87 9.81
CA SER A 124 -81.90 9.04 9.90
C SER A 124 -83.30 8.55 9.53
N ASP A 125 -84.00 8.06 10.55
CA ASP A 125 -85.45 8.00 10.60
C ASP A 125 -86.02 9.40 10.85
N GLY A 126 -87.09 9.76 10.14
CA GLY A 126 -87.91 10.93 10.49
C GLY A 126 -88.76 11.52 9.36
N LEU A 127 -89.77 10.77 8.91
CA LEU A 127 -90.99 11.21 8.19
C LEU A 127 -91.78 12.30 8.96
N PRO A 128 -92.90 12.85 8.43
CA PRO A 128 -93.42 12.95 7.05
C PRO A 128 -93.59 14.41 6.54
#